data_AF-A0A2G9H2P9-F1
#
_entry.id   AF-A0A2G9H2P9-F1
#
_cell.length_a   1.000
_cell.length_b   1.000
_cell.length_c   1.000
_cell.angle_alpha   90.00
_cell.angle_beta   90.00
_cell.angle_gamma   90.00
#
_symmetry.space_group_name_H-M   'P 1'
#
loop_
_entity.id
_entity.type
_entity.pdbx_description
1 polymer ?
#
loop_
_entity_poly.entity_id
_entity_poly.type
_entity_poly.pdbx_seq_one_letter_code
_entity_poly.pdbx_strand_id
1 'polypeptide(L)'
;MRQTSFSWTRKSILLLLLLDGDAEISRGKIELNKLNYLYRVGQVIYNGKVPLWDSNSGKLADFTTHFSFTVDTQNRSDYGTGIAVFLAPIGFHIPANSAGTFLGLFNKRIPDVSQTQILSTEFDSFVNDGWDPPHEHVGINKNSIKSSITARWNVTFHSGEPADVWIVYNSITRNLSVFWSYGNGPNSSLSYQIDLKEILPQWVIVGISAATGTYIERHMLESWEFSSSLDIDDSNKKFGTINCGVVGTLGYLAPEYVSTGRASKESDVYSFGVVALEIATGRKSVDKQLEKGLLDWIWDLYGNGQLISAMDERMQTGFEPKQVECLMIVGLWCAHPDRTLRPSIRQASRVLSFEADMPQLPTKMPIAMYYAPR
;
A
#
# COMPACT_ATOMS: atom_id res chain seq x y z
N MET A 1 -9.29 -11.74 -23.40
CA MET A 1 -8.97 -12.18 -22.03
C MET A 1 -7.87 -11.27 -21.51
N ARG A 2 -8.19 -10.34 -20.60
CA ARG A 2 -7.17 -9.55 -19.92
C ARG A 2 -6.88 -10.24 -18.58
N GLN A 3 -5.86 -11.09 -18.61
CA GLN A 3 -5.27 -11.71 -17.42
C GLN A 3 -4.66 -10.62 -16.53
N THR A 4 -4.83 -10.69 -15.20
CA THR A 4 -4.06 -9.80 -14.31
C THR A 4 -2.68 -10.41 -14.16
N SER A 5 -1.68 -9.81 -14.79
CA SER A 5 -0.30 -10.22 -14.64
C SER A 5 0.66 -9.03 -14.53
N PHE A 6 1.76 -9.24 -13.81
CA PHE A 6 2.90 -8.34 -13.81
C PHE A 6 4.20 -9.12 -13.70
N SER A 7 5.29 -8.52 -14.19
CA SER A 7 6.66 -9.01 -14.01
C SER A 7 7.58 -7.84 -13.72
N TRP A 8 8.44 -7.99 -12.71
CA TRP A 8 9.45 -7.03 -12.32
C TRP A 8 10.83 -7.70 -12.29
N THR A 9 11.74 -7.20 -13.11
CA THR A 9 13.10 -7.76 -13.30
C THR A 9 14.21 -6.70 -13.46
N ARG A 10 13.98 -5.44 -13.04
CA ARG A 10 14.93 -4.26 -12.98
C ARG A 10 14.66 -3.07 -13.93
N LYS A 11 13.66 -3.11 -14.82
CA LYS A 11 13.31 -1.95 -15.67
C LYS A 11 11.85 -1.55 -15.42
N SER A 12 11.62 -0.24 -15.19
CA SER A 12 10.32 0.44 -14.96
C SER A 12 9.58 0.08 -13.65
N ILE A 13 9.85 0.84 -12.59
CA ILE A 13 9.26 0.62 -11.24
C ILE A 13 8.12 1.59 -10.89
N LEU A 14 8.14 2.84 -11.37
CA LEU A 14 7.38 3.93 -10.73
C LEU A 14 5.84 3.85 -10.79
N LEU A 15 5.25 2.98 -11.63
CA LEU A 15 3.79 2.79 -11.65
C LEU A 15 3.32 1.40 -11.18
N LEU A 16 4.22 0.43 -11.05
CA LEU A 16 3.82 -0.98 -10.88
C LEU A 16 3.81 -1.45 -9.42
N LEU A 17 4.69 -0.90 -8.58
CA LEU A 17 4.89 -1.34 -7.21
C LEU A 17 4.78 -0.15 -6.26
N LEU A 18 4.13 -0.37 -5.12
CA LEU A 18 4.10 0.53 -3.97
C LEU A 18 5.11 0.01 -2.94
N LEU A 19 5.96 0.89 -2.43
CA LEU A 19 6.85 0.60 -1.32
C LEU A 19 6.29 1.27 -0.07
N ASP A 20 6.17 0.50 1.02
CA ASP A 20 5.68 0.96 2.31
C ASP A 20 6.65 0.56 3.44
N GLY A 21 6.57 1.26 4.56
CA GLY A 21 7.53 1.13 5.66
C GLY A 21 8.96 1.49 5.23
N ASP A 22 9.89 0.60 5.50
CA ASP A 22 11.32 0.75 5.20
C ASP A 22 11.74 0.25 3.82
N ALA A 23 10.80 -0.29 3.03
CA ALA A 23 11.13 -0.83 1.73
C ALA A 23 11.69 0.26 0.80
N GLU A 24 12.88 0.02 0.24
CA GLU A 24 13.52 0.95 -0.68
C GLU A 24 14.26 0.22 -1.80
N ILE A 25 14.38 0.89 -2.94
CA ILE A 25 15.11 0.35 -4.09
C ILE A 25 16.60 0.61 -3.86
N SER A 26 17.37 -0.47 -3.78
CA SER A 26 18.81 -0.43 -3.57
C SER A 26 19.50 -1.30 -4.62
N ARG A 27 20.32 -0.67 -5.47
CA ARG A 27 21.14 -1.36 -6.49
C ARG A 27 20.37 -2.32 -7.42
N GLY A 28 19.14 -1.97 -7.78
CA GLY A 28 18.28 -2.79 -8.65
C GLY A 28 17.60 -3.97 -7.93
N LYS A 29 17.66 -4.03 -6.60
CA LYS A 29 16.87 -4.90 -5.73
C LYS A 29 15.93 -4.04 -4.88
N ILE A 30 14.94 -4.65 -4.24
CA ILE A 30 14.14 -3.98 -3.20
C ILE A 30 14.62 -4.51 -1.85
N GLU A 31 15.22 -3.63 -1.05
CA GLU A 31 15.64 -3.94 0.32
C GLU A 31 14.43 -3.67 1.24
N LEU A 32 13.96 -4.69 1.95
CA LEU A 32 12.72 -4.63 2.74
C LEU A 32 12.95 -4.18 4.18
N ASN A 33 14.19 -3.97 4.61
CA ASN A 33 14.49 -3.53 5.97
C ASN A 33 15.83 -2.80 6.08
N LYS A 34 15.96 -1.94 7.09
CA LYS A 34 17.21 -1.22 7.40
C LYS A 34 17.96 -1.88 8.54
N LEU A 35 19.14 -2.43 8.25
CA LEU A 35 19.96 -3.15 9.23
C LEU A 35 20.42 -2.33 10.44
N ASN A 36 20.46 -1.01 10.34
CA ASN A 36 20.93 -0.17 11.45
C ASN A 36 19.85 0.12 12.50
N TYR A 37 18.62 -0.37 12.29
CA TYR A 37 17.49 -0.11 13.17
C TYR A 37 16.77 -1.42 13.55
N LEU A 38 16.37 -1.50 14.82
CA LEU A 38 15.55 -2.61 15.33
C LEU A 38 14.07 -2.36 15.03
N TYR A 39 13.30 -3.44 15.01
CA TYR A 39 11.83 -3.40 14.87
C TYR A 39 11.36 -2.62 13.63
N ARG A 40 11.93 -2.96 12.47
CA ARG A 40 11.56 -2.36 11.18
C ARG A 40 10.67 -3.29 10.38
N VAL A 41 9.83 -2.70 9.55
CA VAL A 41 8.96 -3.40 8.60
C VAL A 41 9.12 -2.71 7.26
N GLY A 42 9.26 -3.48 6.19
CA GLY A 42 9.12 -2.96 4.84
C GLY A 42 8.25 -3.89 4.01
N GLN A 43 7.43 -3.27 3.16
CA GLN A 43 6.51 -3.94 2.27
C GLN A 43 6.70 -3.45 0.85
N VAL A 44 6.61 -4.37 -0.10
CA VAL A 44 6.39 -4.08 -1.51
C VAL A 44 5.06 -4.68 -1.92
N ILE A 45 4.20 -3.86 -2.52
CA ILE A 45 2.83 -4.21 -2.86
C ILE A 45 2.63 -3.95 -4.36
N TYR A 46 1.95 -4.86 -5.05
CA TYR A 46 1.53 -4.59 -6.43
C TYR A 46 0.55 -3.41 -6.47
N ASN A 47 0.83 -2.40 -7.29
CA ASN A 47 0.03 -1.19 -7.44
C ASN A 47 -1.22 -1.45 -8.32
N GLY A 48 -2.01 -2.43 -7.92
CA GLY A 48 -3.24 -2.86 -8.58
C GLY A 48 -4.03 -3.81 -7.67
N LYS A 49 -5.26 -4.08 -8.07
CA LYS A 49 -6.14 -5.04 -7.37
C LYS A 49 -6.23 -6.33 -8.16
N VAL A 50 -6.22 -7.46 -7.46
CA VAL A 50 -6.34 -8.79 -8.06
C VAL A 50 -7.74 -9.34 -7.77
N PRO A 51 -8.54 -9.70 -8.79
CA PRO A 51 -9.78 -10.42 -8.58
C PRO A 51 -9.46 -11.90 -8.28
N LEU A 52 -9.78 -12.37 -7.08
CA LEU A 52 -9.58 -13.77 -6.69
C LEU A 52 -10.81 -14.64 -6.93
N TRP A 53 -12.00 -14.07 -6.85
CA TRP A 53 -13.23 -14.78 -7.13
C TRP A 53 -14.34 -13.85 -7.58
N ASP A 54 -15.32 -14.37 -8.29
CA ASP A 54 -16.50 -13.62 -8.70
C ASP A 54 -17.72 -13.99 -7.85
N SER A 55 -18.32 -12.99 -7.23
CA SER A 55 -19.53 -13.15 -6.40
C SER A 55 -20.77 -13.53 -7.21
N ASN A 56 -20.83 -13.19 -8.50
CA ASN A 56 -21.97 -13.52 -9.35
C ASN A 56 -21.93 -14.98 -9.82
N SER A 57 -20.80 -15.40 -10.40
CA SER A 57 -20.63 -16.77 -10.94
C SER A 57 -20.16 -17.79 -9.91
N GLY A 58 -19.64 -17.34 -8.76
CA GLY A 58 -18.91 -18.20 -7.84
C GLY A 58 -17.62 -18.75 -8.44
N LYS A 59 -17.09 -18.21 -9.54
CA LYS A 59 -15.82 -18.67 -10.11
C LYS A 59 -14.65 -18.22 -9.23
N LEU A 60 -13.68 -19.09 -9.02
CA LEU A 60 -12.45 -18.82 -8.28
C LEU A 60 -11.28 -18.72 -9.28
N ALA A 61 -10.33 -17.84 -9.03
CA ALA A 61 -9.15 -17.64 -9.86
C ALA A 61 -8.10 -18.72 -9.57
N ASP A 62 -7.44 -19.21 -10.62
CA ASP A 62 -6.10 -19.78 -10.47
C ASP A 62 -5.10 -18.63 -10.42
N PHE A 63 -4.06 -18.75 -9.60
CA PHE A 63 -2.97 -17.78 -9.64
C PHE A 63 -1.62 -18.46 -9.50
N THR A 64 -0.61 -17.79 -10.03
CA THR A 64 0.79 -18.14 -9.87
C THR A 64 1.56 -16.89 -9.51
N THR A 65 2.44 -16.97 -8.52
CA THR A 65 3.47 -15.97 -8.30
C THR A 65 4.84 -16.62 -8.28
N HIS A 66 5.80 -15.96 -8.90
CA HIS A 66 7.19 -16.38 -8.99
C HIS A 66 8.06 -15.23 -8.54
N PHE A 67 8.95 -15.46 -7.59
CA PHE A 67 9.83 -14.41 -7.08
C PHE A 67 11.16 -14.98 -6.62
N SER A 68 12.17 -14.12 -6.65
CA SER A 68 13.47 -14.44 -6.07
C SER A 68 13.82 -13.44 -4.99
N PHE A 69 14.27 -13.95 -3.84
CA PHE A 69 14.69 -13.13 -2.70
C PHE A 69 15.95 -13.71 -2.05
N THR A 70 16.61 -12.89 -1.25
CA THR A 70 17.74 -13.29 -0.41
C THR A 70 17.47 -12.92 1.03
N VAL A 71 17.89 -13.79 1.94
CA VAL A 71 18.00 -13.51 3.37
C VAL A 71 19.47 -13.61 3.74
N ASP A 72 20.06 -12.50 4.16
CA ASP A 72 21.47 -12.43 4.57
C ASP A 72 21.55 -12.23 6.09
N THR A 73 21.93 -13.31 6.78
CA THR A 73 22.11 -13.37 8.25
C THR A 73 23.30 -12.54 8.72
N GLN A 74 24.10 -12.01 7.81
CA GLN A 74 25.33 -11.26 8.08
C GLN A 74 26.37 -12.05 8.90
N ASN A 75 26.38 -13.38 8.77
CA ASN A 75 27.23 -14.29 9.57
C ASN A 75 27.03 -14.15 11.08
N ARG A 76 25.83 -13.74 11.52
CA ARG A 76 25.47 -13.66 12.94
C ARG A 76 25.09 -15.05 13.47
N SER A 77 25.35 -15.30 14.75
CA SER A 77 24.84 -16.48 15.46
C SER A 77 23.35 -16.38 15.73
N ASP A 78 22.86 -15.15 15.93
CA ASP A 78 21.47 -14.85 16.22
C ASP A 78 20.94 -13.88 15.15
N TYR A 79 19.97 -14.34 14.37
CA TYR A 79 19.35 -13.64 13.25
C TYR A 79 17.82 -13.84 13.27
N GLY A 80 17.10 -13.12 12.42
CA GLY A 80 15.64 -13.15 12.38
C GLY A 80 15.05 -11.95 11.62
N THR A 81 13.80 -11.97 11.15
CA THR A 81 12.71 -12.88 11.59
C THR A 81 11.94 -13.52 10.43
N GLY A 82 12.36 -13.30 9.18
CA GLY A 82 11.70 -13.87 8.01
C GLY A 82 11.01 -12.88 7.08
N ILE A 83 10.48 -13.45 5.99
CA ILE A 83 9.83 -12.76 4.87
C ILE A 83 8.57 -13.52 4.47
N ALA A 84 7.50 -12.81 4.11
CA ALA A 84 6.25 -13.42 3.69
C ALA A 84 5.64 -12.76 2.46
N VAL A 85 5.12 -13.58 1.55
CA VAL A 85 4.17 -13.15 0.52
C VAL A 85 2.78 -13.18 1.13
N PHE A 86 1.97 -12.15 0.88
CA PHE A 86 0.62 -12.07 1.43
C PHE A 86 -0.42 -11.63 0.40
N LEU A 87 -1.66 -12.07 0.63
CA LEU A 87 -2.87 -11.58 0.01
C LEU A 87 -3.76 -11.00 1.13
N ALA A 88 -4.24 -9.78 0.95
CA ALA A 88 -5.02 -9.05 1.95
C ALA A 88 -6.09 -8.15 1.31
N PRO A 89 -7.06 -7.61 2.06
CA PRO A 89 -8.07 -6.72 1.53
C PRO A 89 -7.46 -5.43 0.99
N ILE A 90 -8.15 -4.80 0.04
CA ILE A 90 -7.80 -3.46 -0.40
C ILE A 90 -7.87 -2.50 0.80
N GLY A 91 -6.82 -1.68 0.98
CA GLY A 91 -6.68 -0.80 2.14
C GLY A 91 -6.05 -1.47 3.36
N PHE A 92 -5.51 -2.68 3.21
CA PHE A 92 -4.62 -3.23 4.24
C PHE A 92 -3.40 -2.31 4.41
N HIS A 93 -3.06 -2.06 5.67
CA HIS A 93 -1.91 -1.25 6.08
C HIS A 93 -1.13 -2.02 7.14
N ILE A 94 0.18 -1.76 7.23
CA ILE A 94 1.06 -2.33 8.26
C ILE A 94 0.44 -2.09 9.65
N PRO A 95 0.05 -3.14 10.41
CA PRO A 95 -0.55 -2.97 11.72
C PRO A 95 0.44 -2.35 12.72
N ALA A 96 -0.06 -1.63 13.72
CA ALA A 96 0.78 -1.20 14.83
C ALA A 96 1.36 -2.42 15.59
N ASN A 97 2.60 -2.32 16.07
CA ASN A 97 3.30 -3.40 16.80
C ASN A 97 3.42 -4.71 15.98
N SER A 98 3.69 -4.60 14.68
CA SER A 98 3.79 -5.74 13.75
C SER A 98 5.22 -6.11 13.34
N ALA A 99 6.25 -5.43 13.87
CA ALA A 99 7.64 -5.74 13.57
C ALA A 99 8.12 -7.07 14.20
N GLY A 100 9.28 -7.56 13.77
CA GLY A 100 9.83 -8.84 14.19
C GLY A 100 9.00 -10.02 13.69
N THR A 101 8.69 -10.95 14.57
CA THR A 101 7.97 -12.22 14.28
C THR A 101 6.59 -12.03 13.67
N PHE A 102 5.99 -10.84 13.79
CA PHE A 102 4.68 -10.57 13.19
C PHE A 102 4.74 -10.13 11.72
N LEU A 103 5.95 -10.08 11.14
CA LEU A 103 6.24 -9.91 9.71
C LEU A 103 5.62 -8.67 9.05
N GLY A 104 5.17 -7.67 9.81
CA GLY A 104 4.40 -6.54 9.27
C GLY A 104 2.96 -6.88 8.91
N LEU A 105 2.48 -8.08 9.27
CA LEU A 105 1.17 -8.62 8.88
C LEU A 105 0.20 -8.74 10.06
N PHE A 106 0.71 -9.00 11.26
CA PHE A 106 -0.11 -9.23 12.45
C PHE A 106 0.22 -8.24 13.56
N ASN A 107 -0.72 -7.97 14.45
CA ASN A 107 -0.49 -7.08 15.59
C ASN A 107 -0.15 -7.92 16.84
N LYS A 108 1.00 -7.68 17.48
CA LYS A 108 1.41 -8.39 18.70
C LYS A 108 0.35 -8.46 19.80
N ARG A 109 -0.45 -7.39 19.96
CA ARG A 109 -1.47 -7.30 21.03
C ARG A 109 -2.77 -8.00 20.67
N ILE A 110 -3.01 -8.21 19.38
CA ILE A 110 -4.24 -8.82 18.88
C ILE A 110 -3.88 -9.73 17.68
N PRO A 111 -3.06 -10.78 17.90
CA PRO A 111 -2.44 -11.53 16.80
C PRO A 111 -3.45 -12.41 16.04
N ASP A 112 -4.61 -12.67 16.63
CA ASP A 112 -5.51 -13.76 16.23
C ASP A 112 -6.98 -13.31 16.21
N VAL A 113 -7.25 -12.05 15.79
CA VAL A 113 -8.65 -11.66 15.57
C VAL A 113 -9.14 -12.44 14.36
N SER A 114 -10.19 -13.23 14.54
CA SER A 114 -10.97 -13.89 13.46
C SER A 114 -11.57 -12.93 12.42
N GLN A 115 -11.15 -11.66 12.41
CA GLN A 115 -11.52 -10.59 11.49
C GLN A 115 -10.36 -10.18 10.55
N THR A 116 -9.12 -10.63 10.77
CA THR A 116 -8.05 -10.38 9.79
C THR A 116 -8.24 -11.32 8.60
N GLN A 117 -8.46 -10.77 7.40
CA GLN A 117 -8.65 -11.52 6.16
C GLN A 117 -7.31 -11.62 5.40
N ILE A 118 -6.36 -12.40 5.93
CA ILE A 118 -5.00 -12.46 5.37
C ILE A 118 -4.63 -13.92 5.12
N LEU A 119 -4.14 -14.18 3.92
CA LEU A 119 -3.43 -15.41 3.58
C LEU A 119 -1.97 -15.05 3.33
N SER A 120 -1.04 -15.72 4.01
CA SER A 120 0.38 -15.52 3.77
C SER A 120 1.14 -16.82 3.66
N THR A 121 2.23 -16.77 2.90
CA THR A 121 3.26 -17.81 2.87
C THR A 121 4.54 -17.20 3.41
N GLU A 122 5.04 -17.71 4.53
CA GLU A 122 6.22 -17.19 5.21
C GLU A 122 7.44 -18.10 5.02
N PHE A 123 8.61 -17.48 5.01
CA PHE A 123 9.92 -18.11 5.14
C PHE A 123 10.49 -17.59 6.46
N ASP A 124 10.35 -18.40 7.51
CA ASP A 124 10.65 -18.03 8.88
C ASP A 124 12.03 -18.57 9.31
N SER A 125 12.92 -17.63 9.58
CA SER A 125 14.31 -17.82 9.98
C SER A 125 14.48 -17.87 11.50
N PHE A 126 13.43 -17.62 12.28
CA PHE A 126 13.51 -17.50 13.72
C PHE A 126 12.41 -18.28 14.44
N VAL A 127 12.81 -19.30 15.20
CA VAL A 127 11.85 -20.14 15.94
C VAL A 127 11.31 -19.41 17.16
N ASN A 128 10.01 -19.12 17.16
CA ASN A 128 9.27 -18.56 18.28
C ASN A 128 8.54 -19.61 19.11
N ASP A 129 8.77 -19.57 20.42
CA ASP A 129 8.05 -20.41 21.38
C ASP A 129 6.54 -20.09 21.37
N GLY A 130 5.73 -21.13 21.15
CA GLY A 130 4.28 -21.10 21.31
C GLY A 130 3.48 -21.23 20.01
N TRP A 131 4.03 -20.84 18.86
CA TRP A 131 3.37 -21.01 17.56
C TRP A 131 4.22 -21.71 16.50
N ASP A 132 5.55 -21.65 16.58
CA ASP A 132 6.41 -22.28 15.57
C ASP A 132 6.72 -23.76 15.87
N PRO A 133 7.01 -24.54 14.81
CA PRO A 133 7.69 -25.81 14.99
C PRO A 133 9.12 -25.59 15.52
N PRO A 134 9.80 -26.62 16.09
CA PRO A 134 11.11 -26.46 16.74
C PRO A 134 12.28 -26.35 15.73
N HIS A 135 12.07 -25.66 14.62
CA HIS A 135 13.00 -25.44 13.52
C HIS A 135 12.50 -24.32 12.60
N GLU A 136 13.45 -23.66 11.92
CA GLU A 136 13.15 -22.75 10.81
C GLU A 136 12.30 -23.46 9.75
N HIS A 137 11.39 -22.71 9.12
CA HIS A 137 10.36 -23.33 8.30
C HIS A 137 9.81 -22.39 7.23
N VAL A 138 9.21 -23.00 6.21
CA VAL A 138 8.24 -22.34 5.33
C VAL A 138 6.86 -22.67 5.83
N GLY A 139 5.99 -21.67 5.99
CA GLY A 139 4.64 -21.80 6.53
C GLY A 139 3.57 -21.28 5.58
N ILE A 140 2.37 -21.89 5.60
CA ILE A 140 1.15 -21.32 5.01
C ILE A 140 0.20 -20.91 6.14
N ASN A 141 -0.16 -19.63 6.16
CA ASN A 141 -0.81 -18.99 7.30
C ASN A 141 -2.17 -18.46 6.89
N LYS A 142 -3.20 -18.83 7.66
CA LYS A 142 -4.60 -18.43 7.43
C LYS A 142 -5.06 -17.58 8.62
N ASN A 143 -5.18 -16.27 8.40
CA ASN A 143 -5.70 -15.29 9.38
C ASN A 143 -4.99 -15.29 10.74
N SER A 144 -3.80 -15.89 10.84
CA SER A 144 -3.04 -16.07 12.07
C SER A 144 -1.55 -16.12 11.74
N ILE A 145 -0.70 -15.72 12.69
CA ILE A 145 0.76 -15.91 12.55
C ILE A 145 1.15 -17.39 12.69
N LYS A 146 0.32 -18.21 13.34
CA LYS A 146 0.57 -19.64 13.45
C LYS A 146 0.26 -20.32 12.12
N SER A 147 1.26 -20.94 11.50
CA SER A 147 1.07 -21.64 10.23
C SER A 147 0.11 -22.83 10.36
N SER A 148 -0.74 -23.00 9.36
CA SER A 148 -1.65 -24.15 9.24
C SER A 148 -0.91 -25.42 8.81
N ILE A 149 0.18 -25.24 8.05
CA ILE A 149 1.11 -26.31 7.67
C ILE A 149 2.50 -25.71 7.49
N THR A 150 3.53 -26.50 7.80
CA THR A 150 4.93 -26.09 7.72
C THR A 150 5.77 -27.14 7.02
N ALA A 151 6.85 -26.70 6.37
CA ALA A 151 7.93 -27.56 5.89
C ALA A 151 9.28 -27.03 6.39
N ARG A 152 10.20 -27.93 6.71
CA ARG A 152 11.53 -27.56 7.22
C ARG A 152 12.28 -26.73 6.19
N TRP A 153 12.83 -25.61 6.64
CA TRP A 153 13.70 -24.73 5.89
C TRP A 153 14.89 -24.37 6.77
N ASN A 154 15.99 -23.94 6.17
CA ASN A 154 17.17 -23.53 6.93
C ASN A 154 17.90 -22.43 6.18
N VAL A 155 17.81 -21.22 6.71
CA VAL A 155 18.44 -20.04 6.14
C VAL A 155 19.96 -20.06 6.32
N THR A 156 20.47 -20.72 7.36
CA THR A 156 21.91 -20.78 7.65
C THR A 156 22.71 -21.35 6.48
N PHE A 157 22.19 -22.40 5.82
CA PHE A 157 22.85 -23.03 4.67
C PHE A 157 22.81 -22.19 3.39
N HIS A 158 21.98 -21.15 3.35
CA HIS A 158 21.68 -20.37 2.15
C HIS A 158 21.75 -18.85 2.41
N SER A 159 22.48 -18.43 3.44
CA SER A 159 22.58 -17.02 3.82
C SER A 159 23.19 -16.20 2.67
N GLY A 160 22.42 -15.22 2.18
CA GLY A 160 22.78 -14.38 1.03
C GLY A 160 22.65 -15.06 -0.33
N GLU A 161 22.27 -16.34 -0.38
CA GLU A 161 21.96 -17.04 -1.63
C GLU A 161 20.52 -16.74 -2.08
N PRO A 162 20.28 -16.51 -3.38
CA PRO A 162 18.94 -16.23 -3.87
C PRO A 162 18.09 -17.50 -3.87
N ALA A 163 16.98 -17.46 -3.13
CA ALA A 163 15.90 -18.42 -3.25
C ALA A 163 15.13 -18.15 -4.55
N ASP A 164 14.76 -19.20 -5.28
CA ASP A 164 13.80 -19.15 -6.39
C ASP A 164 12.49 -19.78 -5.93
N VAL A 165 11.38 -19.02 -5.93
CA VAL A 165 10.13 -19.44 -5.28
C VAL A 165 8.93 -19.31 -6.18
N TRP A 166 8.14 -20.39 -6.24
CA TRP A 166 6.85 -20.45 -6.93
C TRP A 166 5.74 -20.71 -5.92
N ILE A 167 4.67 -19.92 -5.98
CA ILE A 167 3.42 -20.20 -5.29
C ILE A 167 2.33 -20.35 -6.35
N VAL A 168 1.66 -21.50 -6.36
CA VAL A 168 0.64 -21.85 -7.34
C VAL A 168 -0.64 -22.22 -6.60
N TYR A 169 -1.74 -21.58 -6.98
CA TYR A 169 -3.07 -21.92 -6.49
C TYR A 169 -3.92 -22.52 -7.61
N ASN A 170 -4.42 -23.72 -7.37
CA ASN A 170 -5.37 -24.40 -8.26
C ASN A 170 -6.78 -24.27 -7.70
N SER A 171 -7.63 -23.54 -8.41
CA SER A 171 -9.00 -23.22 -8.03
C SER A 171 -9.94 -24.43 -8.04
N ILE A 172 -9.65 -25.43 -8.87
CA ILE A 172 -10.45 -26.66 -9.02
C ILE A 172 -10.20 -27.58 -7.82
N THR A 173 -8.93 -27.82 -7.49
CA THR A 173 -8.56 -28.70 -6.36
C THR A 173 -8.53 -27.97 -5.02
N ARG A 174 -8.65 -26.64 -5.04
CA ARG A 174 -8.51 -25.74 -3.87
C ARG A 174 -7.19 -25.96 -3.15
N ASN A 175 -6.11 -26.05 -3.92
CA ASN A 175 -4.80 -26.39 -3.38
C ASN A 175 -3.81 -25.25 -3.63
N LEU A 176 -3.22 -24.76 -2.55
CA LEU A 176 -2.10 -23.83 -2.58
C LEU A 176 -0.80 -24.62 -2.43
N SER A 177 0.07 -24.57 -3.44
CA SER A 177 1.37 -25.22 -3.44
C SER A 177 2.48 -24.19 -3.50
N VAL A 178 3.47 -24.35 -2.62
CA VAL A 178 4.67 -23.52 -2.53
C VAL A 178 5.85 -24.40 -2.90
N PHE A 179 6.71 -23.92 -3.80
CA PHE A 179 7.94 -24.58 -4.22
C PHE A 179 9.09 -23.60 -4.06
N TRP A 180 10.22 -24.06 -3.56
CA TRP A 180 11.43 -23.24 -3.47
C TRP A 180 12.68 -24.07 -3.72
N SER A 181 13.71 -23.41 -4.23
CA SER A 181 15.02 -24.00 -4.43
C SER A 181 16.12 -22.93 -4.37
N TYR A 182 17.36 -23.41 -4.26
CA TYR A 182 18.56 -22.60 -4.26
C TYR A 182 19.51 -23.14 -5.33
N GLY A 183 19.85 -22.31 -6.33
CA GLY A 183 20.72 -22.72 -7.44
C GLY A 183 20.29 -24.02 -8.12
N ASN A 184 21.17 -25.02 -8.16
CA ASN A 184 20.89 -26.36 -8.69
C ASN A 184 20.45 -27.38 -7.61
N GLY A 185 20.11 -26.90 -6.41
CA GLY A 185 19.68 -27.72 -5.29
C GLY A 185 18.33 -28.41 -5.52
N PRO A 186 17.96 -29.36 -4.65
CA PRO A 186 16.68 -30.04 -4.75
C PRO A 186 15.50 -29.07 -4.54
N ASN A 187 14.47 -29.18 -5.38
CA ASN A 187 13.23 -28.43 -5.20
C ASN A 187 12.48 -28.94 -3.97
N SER A 188 12.34 -28.07 -2.98
CA SER A 188 11.51 -28.33 -1.80
C SER A 188 10.08 -27.83 -2.05
N SER A 189 9.12 -28.38 -1.31
CA SER A 189 7.71 -28.00 -1.50
C SER A 189 6.87 -28.14 -0.23
N LEU A 190 5.76 -27.40 -0.22
CA LEU A 190 4.72 -27.40 0.80
C LEU A 190 3.37 -27.26 0.10
N SER A 191 2.31 -27.90 0.59
CA SER A 191 0.97 -27.73 0.01
C SER A 191 -0.11 -27.74 1.08
N TYR A 192 -1.16 -26.97 0.84
CA TYR A 192 -2.28 -26.83 1.76
C TYR A 192 -3.60 -26.71 0.99
N GLN A 193 -4.58 -27.52 1.38
CA GLN A 193 -5.91 -27.44 0.80
C GLN A 193 -6.71 -26.34 1.48
N ILE A 194 -7.11 -25.32 0.71
CA ILE A 194 -7.68 -24.08 1.22
C ILE A 194 -8.65 -23.47 0.22
N ASP A 195 -9.86 -23.11 0.68
CA ASP A 195 -10.82 -22.33 -0.12
C ASP A 195 -10.60 -20.84 0.14
N LEU A 196 -10.07 -20.12 -0.85
CA LEU A 196 -9.78 -18.68 -0.72
C LEU A 196 -11.05 -17.84 -0.46
N LYS A 197 -12.24 -18.30 -0.86
CA LYS A 197 -13.49 -17.55 -0.64
C LYS A 197 -13.90 -17.47 0.82
N GLU A 198 -13.47 -18.42 1.63
CA GLU A 198 -13.76 -18.45 3.06
C GLU A 198 -12.89 -17.46 3.85
N ILE A 199 -11.92 -16.83 3.18
CA ILE A 199 -10.83 -16.10 3.82
C ILE A 199 -10.76 -14.68 3.28
N LEU A 200 -10.65 -14.56 1.95
CA LEU A 200 -10.31 -13.32 1.27
C LEU A 200 -11.53 -12.72 0.55
N PRO A 201 -11.64 -11.39 0.52
CA PRO A 201 -12.64 -10.72 -0.30
C PRO A 201 -12.40 -10.98 -1.80
N GLN A 202 -13.41 -10.63 -2.61
CA GLN A 202 -13.38 -10.80 -4.07
C GLN A 202 -12.19 -10.07 -4.73
N TRP A 203 -11.80 -8.90 -4.19
CA TRP A 203 -10.63 -8.14 -4.64
C TRP A 203 -9.61 -8.02 -3.52
N VAL A 204 -8.36 -8.32 -3.84
CA VAL A 204 -7.23 -8.26 -2.88
C VAL A 204 -6.09 -7.42 -3.42
N ILE A 205 -5.20 -7.04 -2.51
CA ILE A 205 -3.83 -6.68 -2.85
C ILE A 205 -2.94 -7.91 -2.66
N VAL A 206 -1.82 -7.93 -3.38
CA VAL A 206 -0.75 -8.91 -3.21
C VAL A 206 0.53 -8.14 -2.88
N GLY A 207 1.29 -8.62 -1.91
CA GLY A 207 2.52 -7.98 -1.47
C GLY A 207 3.52 -8.95 -0.88
N ILE A 208 4.72 -8.45 -0.64
CA ILE A 208 5.79 -9.12 0.08
C ILE A 208 6.18 -8.23 1.25
N SER A 209 6.22 -8.80 2.44
CA SER A 209 6.52 -8.13 3.69
C SER A 209 7.71 -8.80 4.37
N ALA A 210 8.61 -8.02 4.93
CA ALA A 210 9.63 -8.52 5.82
C ALA A 210 9.76 -7.61 7.04
N ALA A 211 10.19 -8.18 8.16
CA ALA A 211 10.39 -7.43 9.37
C ALA A 211 11.63 -7.89 10.14
N THR A 212 12.23 -6.95 10.86
CA THR A 212 13.31 -7.23 11.81
C THR A 212 12.83 -7.04 13.23
N GLY A 213 13.44 -7.78 14.16
CA GLY A 213 13.14 -7.69 15.59
C GLY A 213 14.36 -7.22 16.38
N THR A 214 14.58 -7.87 17.53
CA THR A 214 15.83 -7.76 18.30
C THR A 214 17.00 -8.36 17.52
N TYR A 215 16.76 -9.51 16.91
CA TYR A 215 17.66 -10.14 15.95
C TYR A 215 17.35 -9.61 14.56
N ILE A 216 18.40 -9.40 13.78
CA ILE A 216 18.29 -8.77 12.47
C ILE A 216 18.98 -9.61 11.41
N GLU A 217 18.38 -9.62 10.24
CA GLU A 217 18.94 -10.09 8.98
C GLU A 217 18.48 -9.15 7.87
N ARG A 218 19.12 -9.23 6.71
CA ARG A 218 18.76 -8.42 5.55
C ARG A 218 17.87 -9.21 4.62
N HIS A 219 16.75 -8.62 4.23
CA HIS A 219 15.82 -9.17 3.24
C HIS A 219 15.87 -8.33 1.96
N MET A 220 16.18 -8.96 0.84
CA MET A 220 16.13 -8.30 -0.47
C MET A 220 15.31 -9.11 -1.46
N LEU A 221 14.40 -8.44 -2.17
CA LEU A 221 13.68 -8.98 -3.32
C LEU A 221 14.41 -8.63 -4.62
N GLU A 222 14.62 -9.64 -5.46
CA GLU A 222 15.41 -9.55 -6.71
C GLU A 222 14.56 -9.51 -7.97
N SER A 223 13.48 -10.30 -7.99
CA SER A 223 12.49 -10.35 -9.06
C SER A 223 11.14 -10.73 -8.49
N TRP A 224 10.06 -10.32 -9.16
CA TRP A 224 8.71 -10.71 -8.77
C TRP A 224 7.75 -10.67 -9.95
N GLU A 225 7.04 -11.78 -10.14
CA GLU A 225 6.01 -11.97 -11.12
C GLU A 225 4.75 -12.51 -10.47
N PHE A 226 3.61 -12.11 -11.00
CA PHE A 226 2.30 -12.60 -10.57
C PHE A 226 1.41 -12.74 -11.81
N SER A 227 0.54 -13.74 -11.77
CA SER A 227 -0.46 -13.98 -12.81
C SER A 227 -1.72 -14.60 -12.20
N SER A 228 -2.90 -14.10 -12.57
CA SER A 228 -4.21 -14.62 -12.14
C SER A 228 -5.14 -14.82 -13.35
N SER A 229 -5.85 -15.94 -13.39
CA SER A 229 -6.67 -16.39 -14.53
C SER A 229 -8.06 -15.75 -14.61
N LEU A 230 -8.48 -14.99 -13.60
CA LEU A 230 -9.84 -14.42 -13.54
C LEU A 230 -9.89 -13.01 -14.14
N ASP A 231 -10.86 -12.83 -15.05
CA ASP A 231 -11.24 -11.55 -15.67
C ASP A 231 -12.69 -11.30 -15.28
N ILE A 232 -12.96 -10.22 -14.55
CA ILE A 232 -14.31 -9.84 -14.12
C ILE A 232 -14.77 -8.70 -15.01
N ASP A 233 -15.71 -8.99 -15.91
CA ASP A 233 -16.32 -7.99 -16.79
C ASP A 233 -17.22 -7.06 -15.96
N ASP A 234 -16.74 -5.85 -15.64
CA ASP A 234 -17.46 -4.83 -14.87
C ASP A 234 -18.55 -4.11 -15.73
N SER A 235 -18.85 -4.62 -16.93
CA SER A 235 -19.74 -4.03 -17.94
C SER A 235 -21.22 -3.97 -17.55
N ASN A 236 -21.66 -4.70 -16.51
CA ASN A 236 -23.05 -4.74 -16.07
C ASN A 236 -23.38 -3.85 -14.85
N LYS A 237 -22.48 -2.96 -14.42
CA LYS A 237 -22.87 -1.88 -13.50
C LYS A 237 -23.39 -0.69 -14.29
N LYS A 238 -24.68 -0.39 -14.10
CA LYS A 238 -25.32 0.89 -14.48
C LYS A 238 -24.34 2.05 -14.23
N PHE A 239 -24.16 2.93 -15.22
CA PHE A 239 -23.34 4.14 -15.17
C PHE A 239 -23.39 4.82 -13.79
N GLY A 240 -22.39 4.54 -12.98
CA GLY A 240 -22.28 4.98 -11.59
C GLY A 240 -20.87 4.71 -11.10
N THR A 241 -20.01 5.72 -11.23
CA THR A 241 -18.67 5.86 -10.65
C THR A 241 -17.68 4.73 -10.97
N ILE A 242 -16.69 5.04 -11.81
CA ILE A 242 -15.60 4.15 -12.19
C ILE A 242 -14.73 3.85 -10.95
N ASN A 243 -14.73 2.61 -10.45
CA ASN A 243 -13.79 2.11 -9.44
C ASN A 243 -12.40 1.87 -10.09
N CYS A 244 -11.73 2.95 -10.50
CA CYS A 244 -10.30 2.91 -10.77
C CYS A 244 -9.60 2.81 -9.41
N GLY A 245 -8.70 1.83 -9.21
CA GLY A 245 -7.91 1.78 -7.96
C GLY A 245 -7.25 3.12 -7.66
N VAL A 246 -6.86 3.38 -6.41
CA VAL A 246 -6.27 4.68 -6.03
C VAL A 246 -4.95 4.88 -6.75
N VAL A 247 -4.99 5.59 -7.88
CA VAL A 247 -3.83 6.03 -8.65
C VAL A 247 -3.72 7.55 -8.49
N GLY A 248 -2.56 8.03 -8.02
CA GLY A 248 -2.19 9.44 -7.99
C GLY A 248 -1.09 9.74 -6.97
N THR A 249 -0.58 10.97 -6.99
CA THR A 249 0.56 11.38 -6.14
C THR A 249 0.07 11.69 -4.72
N LEU A 250 0.72 11.09 -3.70
CA LEU A 250 0.45 11.37 -2.28
C LEU A 250 0.46 12.89 -2.04
N GLY A 251 -0.42 13.42 -1.19
CA GLY A 251 -0.60 14.86 -0.96
C GLY A 251 -1.56 15.56 -1.94
N TYR A 252 -1.88 14.94 -3.09
CA TYR A 252 -2.89 15.43 -4.04
C TYR A 252 -4.17 14.60 -4.03
N LEU A 253 -4.12 13.41 -3.43
CA LEU A 253 -5.24 12.48 -3.39
C LEU A 253 -6.32 12.96 -2.41
N ALA A 254 -7.57 12.99 -2.88
CA ALA A 254 -8.71 13.31 -2.03
C ALA A 254 -8.91 12.23 -0.94
N PRO A 255 -9.24 12.60 0.31
CA PRO A 255 -9.36 11.64 1.42
C PRO A 255 -10.39 10.53 1.16
N GLU A 256 -11.52 10.85 0.52
CA GLU A 256 -12.53 9.88 0.13
C GLU A 256 -12.07 8.99 -1.02
N TYR A 257 -11.21 9.49 -1.91
CA TYR A 257 -10.64 8.68 -2.98
C TYR A 257 -9.64 7.68 -2.41
N VAL A 258 -8.78 8.11 -1.49
CA VAL A 258 -7.84 7.22 -0.77
C VAL A 258 -8.57 6.10 -0.04
N SER A 259 -9.67 6.43 0.66
CA SER A 259 -10.41 5.45 1.46
C SER A 259 -11.33 4.54 0.62
N THR A 260 -11.93 5.05 -0.45
CA THR A 260 -12.94 4.28 -1.20
C THR A 260 -12.44 3.68 -2.51
N GLY A 261 -11.28 4.13 -3.02
CA GLY A 261 -10.81 3.76 -4.36
C GLY A 261 -11.77 4.17 -5.48
N ARG A 262 -12.57 5.22 -5.27
CA ARG A 262 -13.55 5.75 -6.24
C ARG A 262 -13.14 7.13 -6.70
N ALA A 263 -12.61 7.21 -7.91
CA ALA A 263 -12.42 8.51 -8.55
C ALA A 263 -13.80 9.15 -8.80
N SER A 264 -13.91 10.44 -8.49
CA SER A 264 -15.11 11.23 -8.70
C SER A 264 -14.75 12.64 -9.17
N LYS A 265 -15.74 13.40 -9.61
CA LYS A 265 -15.53 14.81 -9.99
C LYS A 265 -14.99 15.61 -8.80
N GLU A 266 -15.45 15.29 -7.60
CA GLU A 266 -15.07 15.94 -6.36
C GLU A 266 -13.62 15.58 -5.96
N SER A 267 -13.15 14.37 -6.26
CA SER A 267 -11.74 14.01 -6.02
C SER A 267 -10.79 14.73 -6.98
N ASP A 268 -11.21 14.95 -8.22
CA ASP A 268 -10.45 15.75 -9.19
C ASP A 268 -10.41 17.23 -8.77
N VAL A 269 -11.52 17.76 -8.26
CA VAL A 269 -11.59 19.13 -7.71
C VAL A 269 -10.65 19.30 -6.51
N TYR A 270 -10.55 18.31 -5.64
CA TYR A 270 -9.59 18.34 -4.53
C TYR A 270 -8.15 18.43 -5.04
N SER A 271 -7.78 17.59 -6.00
CA SER A 271 -6.44 17.58 -6.61
C SER A 271 -6.11 18.95 -7.26
N PHE A 272 -7.10 19.56 -7.93
CA PHE A 272 -6.99 20.92 -8.45
C PHE A 272 -6.74 21.95 -7.35
N GLY A 273 -7.45 21.84 -6.22
CA GLY A 273 -7.27 22.71 -5.07
C GLY A 273 -5.85 22.68 -4.52
N VAL A 274 -5.28 21.48 -4.36
CA VAL A 274 -3.88 21.31 -3.91
C VAL A 274 -2.92 21.99 -4.89
N VAL A 275 -3.05 21.75 -6.20
CA VAL A 275 -2.18 22.37 -7.22
C VAL A 275 -2.30 23.90 -7.22
N ALA A 276 -3.50 24.45 -7.03
CA ALA A 276 -3.70 25.89 -6.93
C ALA A 276 -2.93 26.51 -5.73
N LEU A 277 -2.91 25.80 -4.60
CA LEU A 277 -2.15 26.21 -3.41
C LEU A 277 -0.64 26.10 -3.63
N GLU A 278 -0.17 25.06 -4.32
CA GLU A 278 1.25 24.95 -4.69
C GLU A 278 1.69 26.09 -5.60
N ILE A 279 0.85 26.46 -6.57
CA ILE A 279 1.11 27.58 -7.48
C ILE A 279 1.22 28.88 -6.68
N ALA A 280 0.28 29.15 -5.77
CA ALA A 280 0.26 30.38 -4.98
C ALA A 280 1.44 30.50 -4.00
N THR A 281 1.89 29.38 -3.44
CA THR A 281 2.89 29.35 -2.35
C THR A 281 4.30 28.99 -2.83
N GLY A 282 4.45 28.45 -4.03
CA GLY A 282 5.72 27.94 -4.54
C GLY A 282 6.21 26.66 -3.84
N ARG A 283 5.42 26.12 -2.91
CA ARG A 283 5.76 24.96 -2.09
C ARG A 283 5.10 23.70 -2.62
N LYS A 284 5.78 22.56 -2.48
CA LYS A 284 5.20 21.26 -2.81
C LYS A 284 4.38 20.72 -1.65
N SER A 285 3.27 20.05 -1.96
CA SER A 285 2.36 19.40 -1.02
C SER A 285 3.04 18.27 -0.25
N VAL A 286 4.03 17.61 -0.87
CA VAL A 286 4.90 16.61 -0.23
C VAL A 286 6.32 17.15 -0.14
N ASP A 287 6.57 17.95 0.90
CA ASP A 287 7.92 18.38 1.27
C ASP A 287 8.33 17.72 2.59
N LYS A 288 9.44 16.97 2.55
CA LYS A 288 9.98 16.25 3.72
C LYS A 288 10.62 17.19 4.75
N GLN A 289 10.77 18.48 4.43
CA GLN A 289 11.37 19.48 5.32
C GLN A 289 10.34 20.20 6.22
N LEU A 290 9.04 19.93 6.06
CA LEU A 290 7.99 20.60 6.82
C LEU A 290 7.45 19.70 7.94
N GLU A 291 7.34 20.25 9.16
CA GLU A 291 6.68 19.59 10.30
C GLU A 291 5.15 19.49 10.12
N LYS A 292 4.55 20.28 9.23
CA LYS A 292 3.10 20.32 8.93
C LYS A 292 2.85 20.23 7.42
N GLY A 293 1.76 19.56 7.02
CA GLY A 293 1.35 19.47 5.62
C GLY A 293 0.93 20.82 5.03
N LEU A 294 0.99 20.96 3.69
CA LEU A 294 0.67 22.20 2.98
C LEU A 294 -0.74 22.73 3.32
N LEU A 295 -1.74 21.83 3.34
CA LEU A 295 -3.12 22.20 3.63
C LEU A 295 -3.31 22.68 5.07
N ASP A 296 -2.75 21.96 6.06
CA ASP A 296 -2.84 22.35 7.47
C ASP A 296 -2.23 23.74 7.70
N TRP A 297 -1.06 23.99 7.11
CA TRP A 297 -0.36 25.27 7.23
C TRP A 297 -1.14 26.44 6.63
N ILE A 298 -1.69 26.26 5.41
CA ILE A 298 -2.46 27.33 4.76
C ILE A 298 -3.79 27.56 5.48
N TRP A 299 -4.43 26.52 6.02
CA TRP A 299 -5.66 26.66 6.81
C TRP A 299 -5.42 27.43 8.12
N ASP A 300 -4.30 27.20 8.80
CA ASP A 300 -3.89 27.96 9.98
C ASP A 300 -3.72 29.46 9.63
N LEU A 301 -3.08 29.76 8.50
CA LEU A 301 -2.91 31.14 8.02
C LEU A 301 -4.24 31.80 7.63
N TYR A 302 -5.15 31.05 6.99
CA TYR A 302 -6.50 31.52 6.69
C TYR A 302 -7.27 31.88 7.97
N GLY A 303 -7.27 30.98 8.97
CA GLY A 303 -7.96 31.18 10.25
C GLY A 303 -7.45 32.39 11.04
N ASN A 304 -6.17 32.72 10.88
CA ASN A 304 -5.53 33.87 11.53
C ASN A 304 -5.59 35.17 10.69
N GLY A 305 -6.16 35.13 9.48
CA GLY A 305 -6.21 36.30 8.59
C GLY A 305 -4.85 36.70 8.01
N GLN A 306 -3.91 35.76 7.91
CA GLN A 306 -2.53 35.99 7.46
C GLN A 306 -2.20 35.30 6.12
N LEU A 307 -3.22 34.97 5.32
CA LEU A 307 -3.07 34.13 4.13
C LEU A 307 -2.04 34.65 3.12
N ILE A 308 -1.97 35.98 2.93
CA ILE A 308 -0.99 36.64 2.04
C ILE A 308 0.47 36.32 2.40
N SER A 309 0.77 36.02 3.68
CA SER A 309 2.13 35.65 4.08
C SER A 309 2.61 34.32 3.49
N ALA A 310 1.71 33.48 2.99
CA ALA A 310 2.03 32.23 2.31
C ALA A 310 2.50 32.42 0.86
N MET A 311 2.30 33.61 0.28
CA MET A 311 2.53 33.90 -1.14
C MET A 311 4.01 33.72 -1.52
N ASP A 312 4.26 33.04 -2.65
CA ASP A 312 5.60 32.90 -3.22
C ASP A 312 6.21 34.28 -3.51
N GLU A 313 7.44 34.50 -3.07
CA GLU A 313 8.23 35.71 -3.34
C GLU A 313 8.31 36.03 -4.84
N ARG A 314 8.35 35.00 -5.69
CA ARG A 314 8.38 35.13 -7.16
C ARG A 314 7.11 35.74 -7.74
N MET A 315 5.98 35.67 -7.03
CA MET A 315 4.71 36.25 -7.46
C MET A 315 4.55 37.71 -7.04
N GLN A 316 5.35 38.23 -6.10
CA GLN A 316 5.18 39.56 -5.51
C GLN A 316 5.40 40.71 -6.51
N THR A 317 6.12 40.46 -7.60
CA THR A 317 6.45 41.48 -8.61
C THR A 317 5.51 41.49 -9.82
N GLY A 318 4.61 40.51 -9.94
CA GLY A 318 3.82 40.29 -11.17
C GLY A 318 2.31 40.09 -10.97
N PHE A 319 1.83 39.93 -9.74
CA PHE A 319 0.42 39.65 -9.45
C PHE A 319 -0.13 40.57 -8.37
N GLU A 320 -1.42 40.93 -8.51
CA GLU A 320 -2.10 41.73 -7.50
C GLU A 320 -2.39 40.86 -6.26
N PRO A 321 -2.12 41.31 -5.03
CA PRO A 321 -2.29 40.49 -3.83
C PRO A 321 -3.68 39.86 -3.70
N LYS A 322 -4.74 40.58 -4.12
CA LYS A 322 -6.12 40.08 -4.13
C LYS A 322 -6.34 38.88 -5.06
N GLN A 323 -5.60 38.80 -6.17
CA GLN A 323 -5.69 37.67 -7.10
C GLN A 323 -5.10 36.41 -6.50
N VAL A 324 -3.98 36.54 -5.80
CA VAL A 324 -3.34 35.41 -5.12
C VAL A 324 -4.14 34.99 -3.90
N GLU A 325 -4.69 35.94 -3.16
CA GLU A 325 -5.63 35.65 -2.05
C GLU A 325 -6.85 34.86 -2.54
N CYS A 326 -7.47 35.32 -3.63
CA CYS A 326 -8.60 34.63 -4.27
C CYS A 326 -8.21 33.20 -4.69
N LEU A 327 -7.05 33.03 -5.32
CA LEU A 327 -6.53 31.71 -5.72
C LEU A 327 -6.36 30.79 -4.51
N MET A 328 -5.80 31.29 -3.40
CA MET A 328 -5.59 30.50 -2.19
C MET A 328 -6.92 30.12 -1.51
N ILE A 329 -7.88 31.04 -1.43
CA ILE A 329 -9.21 30.76 -0.85
C ILE A 329 -9.97 29.73 -1.70
N VAL A 330 -9.93 29.86 -3.03
CA VAL A 330 -10.51 28.85 -3.93
C VAL A 330 -9.77 27.52 -3.80
N GLY A 331 -8.45 27.54 -3.65
CA GLY A 331 -7.63 26.34 -3.40
C GLY A 331 -8.09 25.58 -2.15
N LEU A 332 -8.27 26.29 -1.03
CA LEU A 332 -8.80 25.72 0.22
C LEU A 332 -10.23 25.20 0.07
N TRP A 333 -11.09 25.93 -0.66
CA TRP A 333 -12.47 25.51 -0.90
C TRP A 333 -12.55 24.22 -1.72
N CYS A 334 -11.72 24.12 -2.76
CA CYS A 334 -11.57 22.92 -3.58
C CYS A 334 -10.97 21.75 -2.79
N ALA A 335 -9.98 22.00 -1.93
CA ALA A 335 -9.30 21.01 -1.10
C ALA A 335 -10.02 20.71 0.24
N HIS A 336 -11.30 21.05 0.35
CA HIS A 336 -12.08 20.81 1.57
C HIS A 336 -12.14 19.29 1.89
N PRO A 337 -11.90 18.84 3.14
CA PRO A 337 -11.90 17.41 3.46
C PRO A 337 -13.23 16.70 3.17
N ASP A 338 -14.35 17.37 3.47
CA ASP A 338 -15.69 16.90 3.06
C ASP A 338 -15.95 17.20 1.58
N ARG A 339 -16.13 16.13 0.78
CA ARG A 339 -16.41 16.21 -0.66
C ARG A 339 -17.70 16.98 -1.01
N THR A 340 -18.68 17.00 -0.10
CA THR A 340 -20.00 17.62 -0.35
C THR A 340 -19.96 19.14 -0.23
N LEU A 341 -18.92 19.68 0.42
CA LEU A 341 -18.71 21.11 0.62
C LEU A 341 -17.77 21.73 -0.44
N ARG A 342 -17.18 20.89 -1.30
CA ARG A 342 -16.35 21.35 -2.41
C ARG A 342 -17.20 22.00 -3.51
N PRO A 343 -16.68 23.03 -4.20
CA PRO A 343 -17.35 23.62 -5.34
C PRO A 343 -17.35 22.68 -6.53
N SER A 344 -18.27 22.88 -7.47
CA SER A 344 -18.04 22.43 -8.84
C SER A 344 -16.90 23.23 -9.48
N ILE A 345 -16.17 22.63 -10.42
CA ILE A 345 -15.09 23.35 -11.13
C ILE A 345 -15.59 24.63 -11.82
N ARG A 346 -16.86 24.66 -12.24
CA ARG A 346 -17.51 25.85 -12.81
C ARG A 346 -17.68 26.97 -11.78
N GLN A 347 -18.07 26.63 -10.54
CA GLN A 347 -18.16 27.60 -9.45
C GLN A 347 -16.77 28.14 -9.09
N ALA A 348 -15.77 27.26 -8.94
CA ALA A 348 -14.39 27.66 -8.68
C ALA A 348 -13.87 28.61 -9.78
N SER A 349 -14.10 28.28 -11.06
CA SER A 349 -13.70 29.12 -12.19
C SER A 349 -14.35 30.51 -12.16
N ARG A 350 -15.64 30.62 -11.80
CA ARG A 350 -16.32 31.93 -11.73
C ARG A 350 -15.75 32.83 -10.64
N VAL A 351 -15.41 32.26 -9.48
CA VAL A 351 -14.77 33.02 -8.39
C VAL A 351 -13.35 33.45 -8.79
N LEU A 352 -12.58 32.55 -9.43
CA LEU A 352 -11.24 32.89 -9.96
C LEU A 352 -11.28 33.99 -11.04
N SER A 353 -12.38 34.06 -11.80
CA SER A 353 -12.63 35.13 -12.79
C SER A 353 -13.28 36.38 -12.19
N PHE A 354 -13.47 36.46 -10.86
CA PHE A 354 -14.13 37.56 -10.15
C PHE A 354 -15.59 37.82 -10.59
N GLU A 355 -16.26 36.79 -11.11
CA GLU A 355 -17.67 36.84 -11.54
C GLU A 355 -18.66 36.39 -10.44
N ALA A 356 -18.14 36.05 -9.26
CA ALA A 356 -18.89 35.58 -8.10
C ALA A 356 -18.15 35.94 -6.80
N ASP A 357 -18.89 36.03 -5.69
CA ASP A 357 -18.33 36.36 -4.38
C ASP A 357 -17.44 35.24 -3.83
N MET A 358 -16.46 35.61 -2.99
CA MET A 358 -15.58 34.63 -2.34
C MET A 358 -16.33 33.76 -1.33
N PRO A 359 -16.03 32.45 -1.26
CA PRO A 359 -16.63 31.56 -0.28
C PRO A 359 -16.16 31.92 1.14
N GLN A 360 -17.03 31.73 2.12
CA GLN A 360 -16.67 31.79 3.54
C GLN A 360 -16.35 30.39 4.03
N LEU A 361 -15.09 30.14 4.37
CA LEU A 361 -14.62 28.84 4.84
C LEU A 361 -14.52 28.81 6.37
N PRO A 362 -14.56 27.62 7.00
CA PRO A 362 -14.29 27.49 8.43
C PRO A 362 -12.90 28.01 8.81
N THR A 363 -12.79 28.72 9.93
CA THR A 363 -11.52 29.28 10.44
C THR A 363 -10.56 28.22 10.99
N LYS A 364 -10.99 26.96 11.13
CA LYS A 364 -10.15 25.81 11.46
C LYS A 364 -10.39 24.71 10.45
N MET A 365 -9.34 23.96 10.11
CA MET A 365 -9.46 22.84 9.19
C MET A 365 -10.46 21.81 9.72
N PRO A 366 -11.51 21.48 8.96
CA PRO A 366 -12.47 20.47 9.38
C PRO A 366 -11.82 19.09 9.44
N ILE A 367 -12.18 18.30 10.45
CA ILE A 367 -11.74 16.90 10.53
C ILE A 367 -12.49 16.10 9.46
N ALA A 368 -11.77 15.31 8.67
CA ALA A 368 -12.37 14.39 7.72
C ALA A 368 -13.26 13.37 8.47
N MET A 369 -14.59 13.54 8.39
CA MET A 369 -15.54 12.59 8.96
C MET A 369 -15.78 11.45 7.97
N TYR A 370 -15.23 10.27 8.26
CA TYR A 370 -15.49 9.06 7.49
C TYR A 370 -16.73 8.36 8.04
N TYR A 371 -17.85 8.41 7.31
CA TYR A 371 -18.95 7.49 7.57
C TYR A 371 -18.57 6.13 7.02
N ALA A 372 -18.38 5.14 7.91
CA ALA A 372 -18.33 3.74 7.50
C ALA A 372 -19.62 3.40 6.74
N PRO A 373 -19.55 2.77 5.55
CA PRO A 373 -20.75 2.32 4.85
C PRO A 373 -21.54 1.38 5.75
N ARG A 374 -22.85 1.63 5.89
CA ARG A 374 -23.80 0.72 6.55
C ARG A 374 -24.00 -0.56 5.74
#